data_AF-A0A7S1S9I9-F1
#
_entry.id   AF-A0A7S1S9I9-F1
#
_cell.length_a   1.000
_cell.length_b   1.000
_cell.length_c   1.000
_cell.angle_alpha   90.00
_cell.angle_beta   90.00
_cell.angle_gamma   90.00
#
_symmetry.space_group_name_H-M   'P 1'
#
loop_
_entity.id
_entity.type
_entity.pdbx_description
1 polymer ?
#
loop_
_entity_poly.entity_id
_entity_poly.type
_entity_poly.pdbx_seq_one_letter_code
_entity_poly.pdbx_strand_id
1 'polypeptide(L)'
;YLHWLCAPSHITKVEVSACDGKPRVTWTQQYPTNDGETYDRQGLMLLLPNFAALEGALASEVLSCLTKQASSSDPSLNMLHFVVGRDAFPDLKDRARFYNSDDGMAKAVQQCTEAFAARADALRAARVGE
;
A
#
# COMPACT_ATOMS: atom_id res chain seq x y z
N TYR A 1 -10.55 24.40 -10.57
CA TYR A 1 -11.39 23.28 -10.12
C TYR A 1 -10.47 22.23 -9.47
N LEU A 2 -10.04 22.45 -8.23
CA LEU A 2 -9.19 21.52 -7.44
C LEU A 2 -9.65 21.46 -5.96
N HIS A 3 -10.83 22.02 -5.65
CA HIS A 3 -11.30 22.20 -4.27
C HIS A 3 -11.48 20.87 -3.51
N TRP A 4 -11.74 19.78 -4.23
CA TRP A 4 -11.86 18.42 -3.69
C TRP A 4 -10.53 17.85 -3.20
N LEU A 5 -9.37 18.23 -3.76
CA LEU A 5 -8.04 17.83 -3.24
C LEU A 5 -7.75 18.42 -1.86
N CYS A 6 -8.38 19.57 -1.56
CA CYS A 6 -8.30 20.22 -0.26
C CYS A 6 -9.41 19.78 0.69
N ALA A 7 -10.38 18.99 0.21
CA ALA A 7 -11.44 18.47 1.07
C ALA A 7 -10.85 17.34 1.93
N PRO A 8 -11.01 17.42 3.27
CA PRO A 8 -10.45 16.43 4.16
C PRO A 8 -11.11 15.08 3.90
N SER A 9 -10.29 14.07 3.71
CA SER A 9 -10.74 12.69 3.75
C SER A 9 -11.00 12.27 5.19
N HIS A 10 -12.03 11.47 5.45
CA HIS A 10 -12.43 11.08 6.80
C HIS A 10 -12.27 9.58 7.01
N ILE A 11 -11.43 9.17 7.97
CA ILE A 11 -11.32 7.75 8.35
C ILE A 11 -12.55 7.38 9.18
N THR A 12 -13.29 6.37 8.73
CA THR A 12 -14.54 5.94 9.37
C THR A 12 -14.35 4.68 10.23
N LYS A 13 -13.36 3.84 9.90
CA LYS A 13 -13.07 2.61 10.62
C LYS A 13 -11.60 2.27 10.54
N VAL A 14 -11.02 1.78 11.64
CA VAL A 14 -9.65 1.25 11.69
C VAL A 14 -9.67 -0.09 12.40
N GLU A 15 -8.99 -1.08 11.82
CA GLU A 15 -8.79 -2.39 12.42
C GLU A 15 -7.30 -2.72 12.43
N VAL A 16 -6.82 -3.17 13.57
CA VAL A 16 -5.46 -3.70 13.72
C VAL A 16 -5.56 -5.21 13.87
N SER A 17 -4.87 -5.93 13.00
CA SER A 17 -4.85 -7.39 12.98
C SER A 17 -3.45 -7.91 12.69
N ALA A 18 -3.29 -9.23 12.75
CA ALA A 18 -2.10 -9.91 12.25
C ALA A 18 -2.50 -10.84 11.09
N CYS A 19 -1.70 -10.87 10.04
CA CYS A 19 -1.79 -11.84 8.96
C CYS A 19 -0.45 -12.57 8.91
N ASP A 20 -0.44 -13.89 9.13
CA ASP A 20 0.78 -14.70 9.22
C ASP A 20 1.84 -14.14 10.19
N GLY A 21 1.38 -13.66 11.34
CA GLY A 21 2.24 -13.07 12.38
C GLY A 21 2.77 -11.67 12.08
N LYS A 22 2.43 -11.07 10.93
CA LYS A 22 2.84 -9.71 10.56
C LYS A 22 1.77 -8.68 10.98
N PRO A 23 2.14 -7.59 11.67
CA PRO A 23 1.21 -6.51 11.98
C PRO A 23 0.60 -5.89 10.73
N ARG A 24 -0.73 -5.78 10.74
CA ARG A 24 -1.53 -5.24 9.65
C ARG A 24 -2.52 -4.22 10.20
N VAL A 25 -2.63 -3.09 9.52
CA VAL A 25 -3.68 -2.10 9.79
C VAL A 25 -4.52 -1.94 8.54
N THR A 26 -5.84 -2.09 8.69
CA THR A 26 -6.81 -1.84 7.62
C THR A 26 -7.74 -0.72 8.03
N TRP A 27 -8.13 0.14 7.10
CA TRP A 27 -9.07 1.21 7.39
C TRP A 27 -10.03 1.46 6.24
N THR A 28 -11.22 1.97 6.59
CA THR A 28 -12.15 2.56 5.63
C THR A 28 -12.05 4.07 5.73
N GLN A 29 -12.08 4.74 4.58
CA GLN A 29 -12.00 6.18 4.48
C GLN A 29 -13.00 6.71 3.47
N GLN A 30 -13.73 7.75 3.85
CA GLN A 30 -14.55 8.55 2.96
C GLN A 30 -13.65 9.52 2.19
N TYR A 31 -13.64 9.37 0.87
CA TYR A 31 -12.81 10.14 -0.05
C TYR A 31 -13.68 11.01 -0.97
N PRO A 32 -13.54 12.34 -0.89
CA PRO A 32 -14.24 13.26 -1.77
C PRO A 32 -13.63 13.27 -3.17
N THR A 33 -14.48 13.39 -4.19
CA THR A 33 -14.06 13.42 -5.60
C THR A 33 -14.54 14.69 -6.30
N ASN A 34 -14.09 14.87 -7.55
CA ASN A 34 -14.31 16.07 -8.36
C ASN A 34 -15.79 16.40 -8.55
N ASP A 35 -16.64 15.38 -8.53
CA ASP A 35 -18.06 15.48 -8.84
C ASP A 35 -18.91 15.78 -7.59
N GLY A 36 -18.26 16.03 -6.45
CA GLY A 36 -18.93 16.26 -5.17
C GLY A 36 -19.42 14.98 -4.48
N GLU A 37 -19.15 13.82 -5.09
CA GLU A 37 -19.44 12.52 -4.51
C GLU A 37 -18.35 12.12 -3.50
N THR A 38 -18.77 11.36 -2.49
CA THR A 38 -17.88 10.76 -1.49
C THR A 38 -17.96 9.26 -1.60
N TYR A 39 -16.80 8.61 -1.73
CA TYR A 39 -16.74 7.14 -1.83
C TYR A 39 -16.01 6.54 -0.64
N ASP A 40 -16.40 5.33 -0.28
CA ASP A 40 -15.62 4.53 0.65
C ASP A 40 -14.47 3.88 -0.10
N ARG A 41 -13.24 4.20 0.32
CA ARG A 41 -12.04 3.48 -0.08
C ARG A 41 -11.49 2.67 1.09
N GLN A 42 -10.89 1.53 0.75
CA GLN A 42 -10.17 0.69 1.67
C GLN A 42 -8.68 1.02 1.64
N GLY A 43 -8.07 1.06 2.81
CA GLY A 43 -6.64 1.21 2.98
C GLY A 43 -6.05 0.01 3.74
N LEU A 44 -4.84 -0.37 3.35
CA LEU A 44 -4.05 -1.42 3.98
C LEU A 44 -2.65 -0.88 4.25
N MET A 45 -2.17 -1.04 5.48
CA MET A 45 -0.79 -0.77 5.87
C MET A 45 -0.15 -2.03 6.43
N LEU A 46 1.04 -2.33 5.92
CA LEU A 46 1.84 -3.49 6.31
C LEU A 46 3.23 -3.03 6.75
N LEU A 47 3.68 -3.55 7.89
CA LEU A 47 5.05 -3.36 8.35
C LEU A 47 5.90 -4.54 7.88
N LEU A 48 6.91 -4.26 7.05
CA LEU A 48 7.79 -5.26 6.50
C LEU A 48 9.18 -5.15 7.14
N PRO A 49 9.81 -6.29 7.48
CA PRO A 49 11.18 -6.30 8.01
C PRO A 49 12.22 -5.95 6.95
N ASN A 50 11.95 -6.24 5.67
CA ASN A 50 12.81 -5.92 4.52
C ASN A 50 12.04 -6.03 3.19
N PHE A 51 12.67 -5.63 2.09
CA PHE A 51 12.06 -5.74 0.75
C PHE A 51 11.85 -7.17 0.28
N ALA A 52 12.63 -8.16 0.74
CA ALA A 52 12.39 -9.55 0.38
C ALA A 52 11.03 -10.05 0.92
N ALA A 53 10.54 -9.46 2.01
CA ALA A 53 9.21 -9.78 2.54
C ALA A 53 8.05 -9.16 1.74
N LEU A 54 8.32 -8.29 0.75
CA LEU A 54 7.32 -7.62 -0.06
C LEU A 54 6.52 -8.61 -0.92
N GLU A 55 7.19 -9.61 -1.51
CA GLU A 55 6.53 -10.61 -2.35
C GLU A 55 5.42 -11.36 -1.59
N GLY A 56 5.74 -11.87 -0.39
CA GLY A 56 4.75 -12.52 0.47
C GLY A 56 3.68 -11.55 1.01
N ALA A 57 3.98 -10.26 1.11
CA ALA A 57 3.01 -9.25 1.51
C ALA A 57 2.02 -8.89 0.39
N LEU A 58 2.38 -9.18 -0.86
CA LEU A 58 1.51 -9.06 -2.04
C LEU A 58 0.74 -10.36 -2.35
N ALA A 59 0.70 -11.30 -1.42
CA ALA A 59 -0.14 -12.48 -1.49
C ALA A 59 -1.63 -12.10 -1.50
N SER A 60 -2.46 -12.88 -2.20
CA SER A 60 -3.87 -12.58 -2.44
C SER A 60 -4.65 -12.46 -1.12
N GLU A 61 -4.32 -13.33 -0.16
CA GLU A 61 -4.92 -13.41 1.16
C GLU A 61 -4.70 -12.13 1.96
N VAL A 62 -3.50 -11.55 1.85
CA VAL A 62 -3.13 -10.30 2.52
C VAL A 62 -3.86 -9.12 1.89
N LEU A 63 -3.93 -9.10 0.55
CA LEU A 63 -4.57 -8.03 -0.23
C LEU A 63 -6.10 -8.14 -0.27
N SER A 64 -6.70 -9.23 0.20
CA SER A 64 -8.14 -9.49 0.14
C SER A 64 -9.02 -8.42 0.81
N CYS A 65 -8.47 -7.63 1.74
CA CYS A 65 -9.18 -6.50 2.33
C CYS A 65 -9.36 -5.33 1.35
N LEU A 66 -8.47 -5.18 0.36
CA LEU A 66 -8.53 -4.15 -0.67
C LEU A 66 -9.44 -4.55 -1.84
N THR A 67 -9.92 -5.78 -1.90
CA THR A 67 -10.85 -6.23 -2.95
C THR A 67 -12.32 -6.20 -2.50
N LYS A 68 -12.58 -5.94 -1.21
CA LYS A 68 -13.93 -5.79 -0.67
C LYS A 68 -14.48 -4.42 -1.07
N GLN A 69 -15.22 -4.41 -2.19
CA GLN A 69 -16.12 -3.35 -2.67
C GLN A 69 -15.77 -1.92 -2.21
N ALA A 70 -15.03 -1.20 -3.05
CA ALA A 70 -15.28 0.24 -3.13
C ALA A 70 -16.75 0.40 -3.54
N SER A 71 -17.48 1.32 -2.89
CA SER A 71 -18.89 1.60 -3.23
C SER A 71 -19.06 2.18 -4.64
N SER A 72 -17.96 2.45 -5.34
CA SER A 72 -17.89 2.78 -6.76
C SER A 72 -17.28 1.63 -7.57
N SER A 73 -17.63 1.59 -8.85
CA SER A 73 -17.09 0.71 -9.88
C SER A 73 -15.59 0.89 -10.17
N ASP A 74 -14.87 1.69 -9.38
CA ASP A 74 -13.44 1.95 -9.57
C ASP A 74 -12.58 1.43 -8.40
N PRO A 75 -12.05 0.20 -8.50
CA PRO A 75 -11.16 -0.37 -7.49
C PRO A 75 -9.79 0.32 -7.41
N SER A 76 -9.46 1.25 -8.31
CA SER A 76 -8.19 2.00 -8.28
C SER A 76 -8.08 3.02 -7.13
N LEU A 77 -9.18 3.26 -6.42
CA LEU A 77 -9.25 4.19 -5.30
C LEU A 77 -8.70 3.62 -3.98
N ASN A 78 -8.48 2.31 -3.91
CA ASN A 78 -7.97 1.64 -2.71
C ASN A 78 -6.47 1.86 -2.53
N MET A 79 -6.03 1.91 -1.27
CA MET A 79 -4.67 2.32 -0.91
C MET A 79 -3.89 1.18 -0.28
N LEU A 80 -2.66 1.00 -0.76
CA LEU A 80 -1.72 0.03 -0.22
C LEU A 80 -0.46 0.76 0.25
N HIS A 81 -0.19 0.69 1.55
CA HIS A 81 0.97 1.28 2.21
C HIS A 81 1.89 0.18 2.73
N PHE A 82 3.16 0.26 2.35
CA PHE A 82 4.20 -0.57 2.94
C PHE A 82 5.15 0.32 3.74
N VAL A 83 5.37 -0.07 4.98
CA VAL A 83 6.38 0.53 5.85
C VAL A 83 7.50 -0.47 5.99
N VAL A 84 8.65 -0.17 5.40
CA VAL A 84 9.84 -1.00 5.53
C VAL A 84 10.70 -0.40 6.63
N GLY A 85 10.94 -1.19 7.69
CA GLY A 85 11.75 -0.76 8.82
C GLY A 85 13.20 -0.50 8.42
N ARG A 86 13.91 0.32 9.21
CA ARG A 86 15.32 0.68 8.95
C ARG A 86 16.23 -0.53 8.83
N ASP A 87 15.95 -1.61 9.57
CA ASP A 87 16.78 -2.81 9.59
C ASP A 87 16.78 -3.58 8.26
N ALA A 88 15.89 -3.20 7.32
CA ALA A 88 15.95 -3.62 5.93
C ALA A 88 17.17 -3.07 5.17
N PHE A 89 17.81 -2.03 5.70
CA PHE A 89 18.90 -1.29 5.07
C PHE A 89 20.17 -1.45 5.91
N PRO A 90 20.91 -2.55 5.77
CA PRO A 90 22.09 -2.84 6.59
C PRO A 90 23.19 -1.77 6.44
N ASP A 91 23.21 -1.05 5.32
CA ASP A 91 24.16 0.04 5.07
C ASP A 91 23.81 1.35 5.81
N LEU A 92 22.60 1.46 6.38
CA LEU A 92 22.06 2.69 7.00
C LEU A 92 22.67 2.93 8.38
N LYS A 93 23.86 3.54 8.37
CA LYS A 93 24.67 3.83 9.57
C LYS A 93 24.35 5.20 10.18
N ASP A 94 23.85 6.15 9.41
CA ASP A 94 23.49 7.49 9.90
C ASP A 94 22.03 7.52 10.37
N ARG A 95 21.83 7.81 11.66
CA ARG A 95 20.51 7.85 12.30
C ARG A 95 19.74 9.15 12.05
N ALA A 96 20.39 10.17 11.47
CA ALA A 96 19.76 11.46 11.16
C ALA A 96 19.14 11.50 9.76
N ARG A 97 19.33 10.47 8.92
CA ARG A 97 18.86 10.44 7.53
C ARG A 97 17.96 9.22 7.28
N PHE A 98 16.92 9.40 6.45
CA PHE A 98 16.02 8.31 6.04
C PHE A 98 16.68 7.34 5.03
N TYR A 99 17.61 7.84 4.22
CA TYR A 99 18.49 7.09 3.31
C TYR A 99 19.89 7.71 3.32
N ASN A 100 20.94 6.91 3.18
CA ASN A 100 22.32 7.43 3.21
C ASN A 100 22.68 8.27 1.97
N SER A 101 21.97 8.06 0.85
CA SER A 101 22.17 8.77 -0.41
C SER A 101 20.93 8.63 -1.32
N ASP A 102 20.82 9.52 -2.30
CA ASP A 102 19.79 9.47 -3.35
C ASP A 102 19.87 8.15 -4.15
N ASP A 103 21.08 7.63 -4.38
CA ASP A 103 21.29 6.33 -5.04
C ASP A 103 20.69 5.16 -4.24
N GLY A 104 20.77 5.22 -2.90
CA GLY A 104 20.17 4.22 -2.03
C GLY A 104 18.64 4.24 -2.10
N MET A 105 18.06 5.44 -2.15
CA MET A 105 16.62 5.62 -2.34
C MET A 105 16.18 5.14 -3.72
N ALA A 106 16.92 5.47 -4.79
CA ALA A 106 16.62 5.05 -6.16
C ALA A 106 16.60 3.52 -6.29
N LYS A 107 17.58 2.81 -5.70
CA LYS A 107 17.60 1.35 -5.66
C LYS A 107 16.40 0.75 -4.94
N ALA A 108 16.02 1.32 -3.80
CA ALA A 108 14.84 0.88 -3.04
C ALA A 108 13.54 1.04 -3.85
N VAL A 109 13.37 2.19 -4.52
CA VAL A 109 12.22 2.44 -5.41
C VAL A 109 12.20 1.48 -6.60
N GLN A 110 13.38 1.18 -7.18
CA GLN A 110 13.49 0.22 -8.27
C GLN A 110 13.09 -1.19 -7.82
N GLN A 111 13.59 -1.67 -6.68
CA GLN A 111 13.24 -2.99 -6.13
C GLN A 111 11.74 -3.13 -5.86
N CYS A 112 11.11 -2.08 -5.30
CA CYS A 112 9.66 -2.04 -5.14
C CYS A 112 8.96 -2.18 -6.50
N THR A 113 9.35 -1.35 -7.47
CA THR A 113 8.75 -1.32 -8.81
C THR A 113 8.82 -2.68 -9.49
N GLU A 114 9.98 -3.34 -9.44
CA GLU A 114 10.20 -4.68 -9.99
C GLU A 114 9.32 -5.74 -9.31
N ALA A 115 9.23 -5.73 -7.98
CA ALA A 115 8.39 -6.66 -7.23
C ALA A 115 6.89 -6.47 -7.54
N PHE A 116 6.42 -5.22 -7.63
CA PHE A 116 5.04 -4.91 -8.00
C PHE A 116 4.74 -5.34 -9.43
N ALA A 117 5.64 -5.07 -10.38
CA ALA A 117 5.47 -5.45 -11.78
C ALA A 117 5.40 -6.97 -11.93
N ALA A 118 6.35 -7.70 -11.34
CA ALA A 118 6.37 -9.16 -11.36
C ALA A 118 5.09 -9.77 -10.78
N ARG A 119 4.58 -9.21 -9.67
CA ARG A 119 3.33 -9.68 -9.08
C ARG A 119 2.12 -9.36 -9.93
N ALA A 120 2.04 -8.17 -10.51
CA ALA A 120 0.95 -7.79 -11.41
C ALA A 120 0.92 -8.71 -12.63
N ASP A 121 2.07 -9.02 -13.21
CA ASP A 121 2.18 -9.95 -14.35
C ASP A 121 1.74 -11.37 -13.96
N ALA A 122 2.14 -11.85 -12.77
CA ALA A 122 1.71 -13.15 -12.25
C ALA A 122 0.18 -13.22 -12.02
N LEU A 123 -0.43 -12.15 -11.49
CA LEU A 123 -1.87 -12.07 -11.28
C LEU A 123 -2.64 -12.02 -12.62
N ARG A 124 -2.14 -11.26 -13.61
CA ARG A 124 -2.71 -11.24 -14.96
C ARG A 124 -2.63 -12.62 -15.63
N ALA A 125 -1.48 -13.28 -15.55
CA ALA A 125 -1.30 -14.63 -16.09
C ALA A 125 -2.26 -15.65 -15.43
N ALA A 126 -2.57 -15.45 -14.15
CA ALA A 126 -3.53 -16.27 -13.39
C ALA A 126 -5.01 -15.87 -13.61
N ARG A 127 -5.30 -14.84 -14.43
CA ARG A 127 -6.66 -14.28 -14.65
C ARG A 127 -7.38 -13.88 -13.37
N VAL A 128 -6.64 -13.41 -12.37
CA VAL A 128 -7.23 -12.92 -11.12
C VAL A 128 -7.64 -11.46 -11.33
N GLY A 129 -8.95 -11.18 -11.34
CA GLY A 129 -9.50 -9.82 -11.48
C GLY A 129 -10.06 -9.48 -12.87
N GLU A 130 -10.22 -10.46 -13.76
CA GLU A 130 -11.12 -10.39 -14.94
C GLU A 130 -12.48 -11.01 -14.63
#